data_AF-A0A3A9EP62-F1
#
_entry.id   AF-A0A3A9EP62-F1
#
_cell.length_a   1.000
_cell.length_b   1.000
_cell.length_c   1.000
_cell.angle_alpha   90.00
_cell.angle_beta   90.00
_cell.angle_gamma   90.00
#
_symmetry.space_group_name_H-M   'P 1'
#
loop_
_entity.id
_entity.type
_entity.pdbx_description
1 polymer ?
#
loop_
_entity_poly.entity_id
_entity_poly.type
_entity_poly.pdbx_seq_one_letter_code
_entity_poly.pdbx_strand_id
1 'polypeptide(L)'
;MNELVPGAYAWFSKNDFQWLKDRLVTDQEKVYWAEWEQEQLENLKEAYATIQKEGDPNRRVTIGWLCTVAGLRESEIKGRLHRFADIRAFIGEVVETKEEWLGRRFSKIAERKSRAGEKIGINDVRQEMSLKPNTYHKYSEFIEKLIKELNGGVHNGFI
;
A
#
# COMPACT_ATOMS: atom_id res chain seq x y z
N MET A 1 20.04 28.24 -35.75
CA MET A 1 20.76 27.08 -35.21
C MET A 1 21.43 27.54 -33.92
N ASN A 2 21.04 27.01 -32.76
CA ASN A 2 21.68 27.35 -31.51
C ASN A 2 23.00 26.58 -31.41
N GLU A 3 24.13 27.29 -31.45
CA GLU A 3 25.44 26.73 -31.15
C GLU A 3 25.43 26.13 -29.75
N LEU A 4 25.54 24.80 -29.67
CA LEU A 4 25.79 24.09 -28.43
C LEU A 4 27.21 24.46 -27.97
N VAL A 5 27.32 25.41 -27.05
CA VAL A 5 28.59 25.81 -26.44
C VAL A 5 29.26 24.56 -25.82
N PRO A 6 30.40 24.09 -26.36
CA PRO A 6 31.07 22.92 -25.83
C PRO A 6 31.47 23.18 -24.37
N GLY A 7 30.95 22.36 -23.45
CA GLY A 7 31.22 22.48 -22.02
C GLY A 7 30.04 22.96 -21.15
N ALA A 8 28.95 23.46 -21.74
CA ALA A 8 27.77 23.86 -20.97
C ALA A 8 27.19 22.69 -20.16
N TYR A 9 27.05 21.50 -20.77
CA TYR A 9 26.61 20.29 -20.07
C TYR A 9 27.52 19.91 -18.88
N ALA A 10 28.84 19.94 -19.09
CA ALA A 10 29.81 19.58 -18.05
C ALA A 10 29.90 20.62 -16.93
N TRP A 11 29.64 21.90 -17.24
CA TRP A 11 29.58 22.96 -16.26
C TRP A 11 28.31 22.85 -15.41
N PHE A 12 27.14 22.70 -16.05
CA PHE A 12 25.87 22.53 -15.35
C PHE A 12 25.81 21.22 -14.57
N SER A 13 26.37 20.12 -15.06
CA SER A 13 26.39 18.86 -14.30
C SER A 13 27.19 18.95 -13.00
N LYS A 14 28.19 19.84 -12.94
CA LYS A 14 29.05 20.06 -11.75
C LYS A 14 28.53 21.15 -10.82
N ASN A 15 27.92 22.20 -11.36
CA ASN A 15 27.60 23.42 -10.60
C ASN A 15 26.10 23.63 -10.36
N ASP A 16 25.24 23.15 -11.26
CA ASP A 16 23.79 23.30 -11.13
C ASP A 16 23.06 22.13 -11.82
N PHE A 17 23.23 20.95 -11.23
CA PHE A 17 22.67 19.70 -11.75
C PHE A 17 21.14 19.71 -11.73
N GLN A 18 20.54 20.46 -10.80
CA GLN A 18 19.09 20.59 -10.70
C GLN A 18 18.52 21.37 -11.88
N TRP A 19 19.13 22.51 -12.25
CA TRP A 19 18.77 23.26 -13.45
C TRP A 19 18.90 22.41 -14.72
N LEU A 20 19.97 21.62 -14.82
CA LEU A 20 20.19 20.71 -15.95
C LEU A 20 19.08 19.65 -16.02
N LYS A 21 18.76 19.02 -14.89
CA LYS A 21 17.72 17.99 -14.79
C LYS A 21 16.34 18.52 -15.17
N ASP A 22 16.01 19.74 -14.75
CA ASP A 22 14.71 20.36 -15.01
C ASP A 22 14.53 20.78 -16.49
N ARG A 23 15.64 21.00 -17.21
CA ARG A 23 15.65 21.37 -18.64
C ARG A 23 16.01 20.24 -19.60
N LEU A 24 16.60 19.15 -19.11
CA LEU A 24 16.84 17.93 -19.90
C LEU A 24 15.56 17.13 -20.12
N VAL A 25 14.57 17.26 -19.22
CA VAL A 25 13.24 16.69 -19.42
C VAL A 25 12.45 17.65 -20.32
N THR A 26 12.19 17.21 -21.54
CA THR A 26 11.40 17.99 -22.49
C THR A 26 9.95 18.14 -22.00
N ASP A 27 9.27 19.21 -22.38
CA ASP A 27 7.85 19.37 -22.02
C ASP A 27 6.98 18.24 -22.60
N GLN A 28 7.40 17.62 -23.71
CA GLN A 28 6.78 16.41 -24.26
C GLN A 28 6.92 15.20 -23.32
N GLU A 29 8.10 15.00 -22.72
CA GLU A 29 8.29 13.94 -21.74
C GLU A 29 7.47 14.19 -20.47
N LYS A 30 7.30 15.45 -20.04
CA LYS A 30 6.44 15.78 -18.89
C LYS A 30 4.97 15.42 -19.17
N VAL A 31 4.46 15.77 -20.35
CA VAL A 31 3.09 15.43 -20.78
C VAL A 31 2.92 13.91 -20.84
N TYR A 32 3.85 13.20 -21.47
CA TYR A 32 3.83 11.74 -21.54
C TYR A 32 3.75 11.10 -20.15
N TRP A 33 4.55 11.58 -19.18
CA TRP A 33 4.56 11.02 -17.84
C TRP A 33 3.29 11.33 -17.04
N ALA A 34 2.68 12.50 -17.26
CA ALA A 34 1.41 12.86 -16.63
C ALA A 34 0.26 12.01 -17.18
N GLU A 35 0.18 11.85 -18.52
CA GLU A 35 -0.80 10.96 -19.16
C GLU A 35 -0.63 9.52 -18.70
N TRP A 36 0.62 9.05 -18.62
CA TRP A 36 0.95 7.73 -18.11
C TRP A 36 0.51 7.57 -16.65
N GLU A 37 0.80 8.53 -15.76
CA GLU A 37 0.39 8.46 -14.35
C GLU A 37 -1.12 8.35 -14.23
N GLN A 38 -1.85 9.16 -15.00
CA GLN A 38 -3.31 9.15 -15.00
C GLN A 38 -3.87 7.81 -15.47
N GLU A 39 -3.39 7.27 -16.59
CA GLU A 39 -3.82 5.98 -17.12
C GLU A 39 -3.59 4.86 -16.09
N GLN A 40 -2.40 4.81 -15.47
CA GLN A 40 -2.12 3.78 -14.48
C GLN A 40 -2.95 3.95 -13.20
N LEU A 41 -3.23 5.19 -12.79
CA LEU A 41 -4.09 5.47 -11.66
C LEU A 41 -5.53 5.00 -11.92
N GLU A 42 -6.08 5.23 -13.12
CA GLU A 42 -7.40 4.74 -13.53
C GLU A 42 -7.45 3.22 -13.51
N ASN A 43 -6.46 2.54 -14.12
CA ASN A 43 -6.35 1.08 -14.10
C ASN A 43 -6.30 0.51 -12.66
N LEU A 44 -5.56 1.17 -11.76
CA LEU A 44 -5.45 0.75 -10.36
C LEU A 44 -6.76 0.96 -9.59
N LYS A 45 -7.50 2.05 -9.86
CA LYS A 45 -8.82 2.32 -9.28
C LYS A 45 -9.85 1.29 -9.73
N GLU A 46 -9.89 0.96 -11.01
CA GLU A 46 -10.76 -0.07 -11.56
C GLU A 46 -10.44 -1.45 -10.96
N ALA A 47 -9.15 -1.78 -10.87
CA ALA A 47 -8.70 -3.03 -10.25
C ALA A 47 -9.14 -3.12 -8.78
N TYR A 48 -9.05 -2.01 -8.03
CA TYR A 48 -9.53 -1.97 -6.65
C TYR A 48 -11.05 -2.14 -6.57
N ALA A 49 -11.82 -1.50 -7.45
CA ALA A 49 -13.27 -1.67 -7.52
C ALA A 49 -13.66 -3.13 -7.79
N THR A 50 -12.96 -3.79 -8.72
CA THR A 50 -13.14 -5.23 -8.98
C THR A 50 -12.81 -6.08 -7.76
N ILE A 51 -11.71 -5.79 -7.05
CA ILE A 51 -11.37 -6.48 -5.80
C ILE A 51 -12.47 -6.30 -4.75
N GLN A 52 -13.04 -5.11 -4.60
CA GLN A 52 -14.12 -4.85 -3.65
C GLN A 52 -15.40 -5.62 -4.00
N LYS A 53 -15.70 -5.78 -5.29
CA LYS A 53 -16.93 -6.42 -5.76
C LYS A 53 -16.84 -7.95 -5.80
N GLU A 54 -15.72 -8.48 -6.27
CA GLU A 54 -15.57 -9.90 -6.66
C GLU A 54 -14.43 -10.60 -5.91
N GLY A 55 -13.56 -9.84 -5.24
CA GLY A 55 -12.42 -10.39 -4.51
C GLY A 55 -12.81 -11.11 -3.23
N ASP A 56 -11.89 -11.95 -2.74
CA ASP A 56 -12.04 -12.56 -1.41
C ASP A 56 -12.01 -11.46 -0.34
N PRO A 57 -13.10 -11.25 0.42
CA PRO A 57 -13.18 -10.21 1.43
C PRO A 57 -12.23 -10.46 2.61
N ASN A 58 -11.62 -11.63 2.72
CA ASN A 58 -10.66 -11.98 3.75
C ASN A 58 -9.20 -11.82 3.30
N ARG A 59 -8.96 -11.68 2.01
CA ARG A 59 -7.62 -11.46 1.48
C ARG A 59 -7.18 -10.03 1.77
N ARG A 60 -5.89 -9.87 2.09
CA ARG A 60 -5.28 -8.56 2.27
C ARG A 60 -5.11 -7.88 0.92
N VAL A 61 -5.56 -6.63 0.79
CA VAL A 61 -5.27 -5.80 -0.38
C VAL A 61 -3.79 -5.42 -0.36
N THR A 62 -3.06 -5.74 -1.43
CA THR A 62 -1.62 -5.46 -1.54
C THR A 62 -1.33 -4.83 -2.90
N ILE A 63 -0.24 -4.07 -3.01
CA ILE A 63 0.22 -3.51 -4.29
C ILE A 63 0.33 -4.60 -5.35
N GLY A 64 0.93 -5.75 -5.00
CA GLY A 64 1.06 -6.87 -5.94
C GLY A 64 -0.28 -7.42 -6.42
N TRP A 65 -1.28 -7.54 -5.54
CA TRP A 65 -2.62 -8.00 -5.94
C TRP A 65 -3.33 -6.96 -6.82
N LEU A 66 -3.25 -5.67 -6.47
CA LEU A 66 -3.78 -4.58 -7.29
C LEU A 66 -3.17 -4.59 -8.70
N CYS A 67 -1.83 -4.66 -8.78
CA CYS A 67 -1.13 -4.71 -10.06
C CYS A 67 -1.52 -5.96 -10.87
N THR A 68 -1.67 -7.11 -10.21
CA THR A 68 -2.11 -8.35 -10.89
C THR A 68 -3.49 -8.20 -11.51
N VAL A 69 -4.44 -7.61 -10.78
CA VAL A 69 -5.80 -7.39 -11.30
C VAL A 69 -5.82 -6.32 -12.39
N ALA A 70 -4.98 -5.29 -12.27
CA ALA A 70 -4.81 -4.24 -13.28
C ALA A 70 -4.03 -4.70 -14.53
N GLY A 71 -3.47 -5.92 -14.56
CA GLY A 71 -2.62 -6.38 -15.66
C GLY A 71 -1.24 -5.72 -15.71
N LEU A 72 -0.78 -5.11 -14.61
CA LEU A 72 0.46 -4.35 -14.51
C LEU A 72 1.56 -5.15 -13.81
N ARG A 73 2.83 -4.86 -14.14
CA ARG A 73 3.94 -5.44 -13.36
C ARG A 73 4.15 -4.63 -12.09
N GLU A 74 4.21 -5.33 -10.96
CA GLU A 74 4.42 -4.70 -9.65
C GLU A 74 5.69 -3.81 -9.62
N SER A 75 6.75 -4.21 -10.33
CA SER A 75 8.00 -3.43 -10.42
C SER A 75 7.83 -2.09 -11.13
N GLU A 76 6.91 -1.99 -12.11
CA GLU A 76 6.66 -0.77 -12.87
C GLU A 76 6.03 0.31 -11.99
N ILE A 77 5.12 -0.11 -11.11
CA ILE A 77 4.50 0.76 -10.12
C ILE A 77 5.48 1.05 -8.97
N LYS A 78 5.98 0.01 -8.28
CA LYS A 78 6.82 0.17 -7.09
C LYS A 78 8.11 0.96 -7.35
N GLY A 79 8.77 0.71 -8.49
CA GLY A 79 10.02 1.38 -8.85
C GLY A 79 9.85 2.88 -9.06
N ARG A 80 8.61 3.36 -9.28
CA ARG A 80 8.31 4.73 -9.69
C ARG A 80 7.42 5.49 -8.71
N LEU A 81 7.03 4.91 -7.57
CA LEU A 81 6.17 5.57 -6.56
C LEU A 81 6.72 6.91 -6.04
N HIS A 82 8.04 7.10 -6.04
CA HIS A 82 8.64 8.36 -5.62
C HIS A 82 8.43 9.50 -6.63
N ARG A 83 8.05 9.18 -7.87
CA ARG A 83 7.84 10.14 -8.96
C ARG A 83 6.37 10.51 -9.16
N PHE A 84 5.46 9.62 -8.76
CA PHE A 84 4.04 9.71 -9.06
C PHE A 84 3.24 9.84 -7.76
N ALA A 85 2.91 11.09 -7.43
CA ALA A 85 2.29 11.44 -6.16
C ALA A 85 0.87 10.89 -6.06
N ASP A 86 0.12 10.85 -7.16
CA ASP A 86 -1.29 10.45 -7.15
C ASP A 86 -1.42 8.93 -7.03
N ILE A 87 -0.58 8.18 -7.75
CA ILE A 87 -0.48 6.72 -7.59
C ILE A 87 -0.04 6.38 -6.16
N ARG A 88 0.92 7.12 -5.60
CA ARG A 88 1.38 6.91 -4.22
C ARG A 88 0.28 7.19 -3.21
N ALA A 89 -0.47 8.28 -3.38
CA ALA A 89 -1.58 8.64 -2.50
C ALA A 89 -2.67 7.56 -2.55
N PHE A 90 -3.08 7.15 -3.75
CA PHE A 90 -4.07 6.09 -3.92
C PHE A 90 -3.62 4.76 -3.29
N ILE A 91 -2.39 4.32 -3.53
CA ILE A 91 -1.85 3.11 -2.91
C ILE A 91 -1.83 3.22 -1.38
N GLY A 92 -1.45 4.38 -0.84
CA GLY A 92 -1.46 4.62 0.60
C GLY A 92 -2.86 4.56 1.22
N GLU A 93 -3.90 4.87 0.43
CA GLU A 93 -5.30 4.79 0.84
C GLU A 93 -5.83 3.35 0.79
N VAL A 94 -5.55 2.61 -0.29
CA VAL A 94 -6.23 1.32 -0.54
C VAL A 94 -5.44 0.09 -0.11
N VAL A 95 -4.12 0.19 0.06
CA VAL A 95 -3.29 -0.96 0.44
C VAL A 95 -3.25 -1.10 1.94
N GLU A 96 -3.78 -2.22 2.42
CA GLU A 96 -3.80 -2.55 3.83
C GLU A 96 -2.41 -2.93 4.32
N THR A 97 -2.02 -2.35 5.44
CA THR A 97 -0.93 -2.85 6.28
C THR A 97 -1.29 -4.25 6.81
N LYS A 98 -0.28 -4.97 7.32
CA LYS A 98 -0.53 -6.27 7.95
C LYS A 98 -1.44 -6.14 9.18
N GLU A 99 -1.27 -5.07 9.95
CA GLU A 99 -2.00 -4.81 11.19
C GLU A 99 -3.46 -4.44 10.91
N GLU A 100 -3.75 -3.56 9.96
CA GLU A 100 -5.13 -3.24 9.55
C GLU A 100 -5.89 -4.47 9.08
N TRP A 101 -5.24 -5.30 8.26
CA TRP A 101 -5.81 -6.55 7.80
C TRP A 101 -6.09 -7.54 8.95
N LEU A 102 -5.17 -7.67 9.90
CA LEU A 102 -5.36 -8.49 11.11
C LEU A 102 -6.49 -7.94 11.98
N GLY A 103 -6.52 -6.63 12.20
CA GLY A 103 -7.58 -5.89 12.89
C GLY A 103 -8.95 -6.22 12.33
N ARG A 104 -9.15 -5.95 11.04
CA ARG A 104 -10.41 -6.22 10.33
C ARG A 104 -10.84 -7.69 10.43
N ARG A 105 -9.89 -8.62 10.32
CA ARG A 105 -10.17 -10.06 10.44
C ARG A 105 -10.59 -10.45 11.85
N PHE A 106 -9.90 -9.96 12.88
CA PHE A 106 -10.21 -10.32 14.26
C PHE A 106 -11.50 -9.67 14.75
N SER A 107 -11.82 -8.46 14.30
CA SER A 107 -13.11 -7.83 14.59
C SER A 107 -14.29 -8.70 14.11
N LYS A 108 -14.21 -9.25 12.89
CA LYS A 108 -15.25 -10.17 12.38
C LYS A 108 -15.37 -11.45 13.22
N ILE A 109 -14.25 -11.99 13.72
CA ILE A 109 -14.25 -13.17 14.60
C ILE A 109 -14.89 -12.82 15.94
N ALA A 110 -14.47 -11.71 16.54
CA ALA A 110 -14.98 -11.22 17.81
C ALA A 110 -16.49 -10.94 17.75
N GLU A 111 -16.98 -10.31 16.67
CA GLU A 111 -18.41 -10.09 16.45
C GLU A 111 -19.19 -11.41 16.39
N ARG A 112 -18.71 -12.38 15.62
CA ARG A 112 -19.34 -13.70 15.49
C ARG A 112 -19.39 -14.44 16.84
N LYS A 113 -18.32 -14.37 17.62
CA LYS A 113 -18.26 -14.98 18.96
C LYS A 113 -19.10 -14.25 19.99
N SER A 114 -19.11 -12.92 19.95
CA SER A 114 -19.94 -12.09 20.83
C SER A 114 -21.42 -12.40 20.66
N ARG A 115 -21.88 -12.69 19.43
CA ARG A 115 -23.26 -13.15 19.18
C ARG A 115 -23.58 -14.51 19.82
N ALA A 116 -22.56 -15.34 20.04
CA ALA A 116 -22.67 -16.61 20.75
C ALA A 116 -22.39 -16.49 22.26
N GLY A 117 -22.13 -15.28 22.78
CA GLY A 117 -21.74 -15.05 24.18
C GLY A 117 -20.30 -15.46 24.52
N GLU A 118 -19.47 -15.73 23.51
CA GLU A 118 -18.08 -16.15 23.67
C GLU A 118 -17.09 -14.99 23.46
N LYS A 119 -15.90 -15.15 24.05
CA LYS A 119 -14.75 -14.25 23.83
C LYS A 119 -13.81 -14.81 22.77
N ILE A 120 -13.14 -13.92 22.04
CA ILE A 120 -12.09 -14.32 21.09
C ILE A 120 -10.82 -14.72 21.84
N GLY A 121 -10.25 -15.86 21.48
CA GLY A 121 -9.01 -16.38 22.02
C GLY A 121 -7.90 -16.52 20.98
N ILE A 122 -6.69 -16.79 21.45
CA ILE A 122 -5.51 -16.98 20.60
C ILE A 122 -5.64 -18.19 19.67
N ASN A 123 -6.37 -19.22 20.11
CA ASN A 123 -6.62 -20.42 19.31
C ASN A 123 -7.55 -20.12 18.14
N ASP A 124 -8.57 -19.27 18.34
CA ASP A 124 -9.47 -18.83 17.27
C ASP A 124 -8.69 -18.08 16.18
N VAL A 125 -7.79 -17.19 16.61
CA VAL A 125 -6.89 -16.45 15.72
C VAL A 125 -6.00 -17.40 14.93
N ARG A 126 -5.38 -18.39 15.58
CA ARG A 126 -4.49 -19.36 14.90
C ARG A 126 -5.25 -20.23 13.91
N GLN A 127 -6.42 -20.73 14.29
CA GLN A 127 -7.25 -21.61 13.47
C GLN A 127 -7.82 -20.88 12.25
N GLU A 128 -8.44 -19.71 12.44
CA GLU A 128 -9.11 -18.98 11.36
C GLU A 128 -8.13 -18.43 10.32
N MET A 129 -6.89 -18.15 10.75
CA MET A 129 -5.91 -17.50 9.90
C MET A 129 -4.88 -18.46 9.31
N SER A 130 -4.81 -19.71 9.81
CA SER A 130 -3.74 -20.64 9.48
C SER A 130 -2.36 -19.94 9.49
N LEU A 131 -2.14 -19.05 10.46
CA LEU A 131 -0.95 -18.21 10.48
C LEU A 131 0.28 -19.11 10.55
N LYS A 132 1.19 -18.93 9.60
CA LYS A 132 2.51 -19.54 9.71
C LYS A 132 3.14 -19.12 11.06
N PRO A 133 3.79 -20.03 11.80
CA PRO A 133 4.36 -19.74 13.12
C PRO A 133 5.23 -18.47 13.16
N ASN A 134 6.01 -18.24 12.11
CA ASN A 134 6.88 -17.07 11.99
C ASN A 134 6.12 -15.73 11.92
N THR A 135 4.91 -15.73 11.35
CA THR A 135 4.08 -14.52 11.32
C THR A 135 3.49 -14.23 12.69
N TYR A 136 3.08 -15.27 13.43
CA TYR A 136 2.64 -15.09 14.81
C TYR A 136 3.73 -14.46 15.66
N HIS A 137 4.96 -14.98 15.59
CA HIS A 137 6.06 -14.47 16.41
C HIS A 137 6.36 -12.99 16.14
N LYS A 138 6.28 -12.57 14.86
CA LYS A 138 6.53 -11.17 14.49
C LYS A 138 5.47 -10.19 15.00
N TYR A 139 4.21 -10.63 15.11
CA TYR A 139 3.08 -9.76 15.48
C TYR A 139 2.43 -10.16 16.81
N SER A 140 3.12 -10.92 17.66
CA SER A 140 2.52 -11.50 18.88
C SER A 140 1.99 -10.44 19.81
N GLU A 141 2.78 -9.39 20.07
CA GLU A 141 2.38 -8.28 20.95
C GLU A 141 1.15 -7.55 20.41
N PHE A 142 1.12 -7.26 19.11
CA PHE A 142 -0.02 -6.64 18.44
C PHE A 142 -1.27 -7.53 18.53
N ILE A 143 -1.13 -8.83 18.24
CA ILE A 143 -2.24 -9.79 18.27
C ILE A 143 -2.82 -9.90 19.69
N GLU A 144 -1.98 -10.02 20.70
CA GLU A 144 -2.41 -10.13 22.10
C GLU A 144 -3.12 -8.86 22.59
N LYS A 145 -2.59 -7.69 22.23
CA LYS A 145 -3.22 -6.40 22.54
C LYS A 145 -4.59 -6.29 21.88
N LEU A 146 -4.68 -6.60 20.59
CA LEU A 146 -5.91 -6.54 19.81
C LEU A 146 -6.99 -7.50 20.35
N ILE A 147 -6.61 -8.72 20.75
CA ILE A 147 -7.54 -9.67 21.40
C ILE A 147 -8.09 -9.10 22.72
N LYS A 148 -7.27 -8.43 23.53
CA LYS A 148 -7.71 -7.81 24.77
C LYS A 148 -8.69 -6.68 24.50
N GLU A 149 -8.37 -5.79 23.57
CA GLU A 149 -9.22 -4.66 23.16
C GLU A 149 -10.58 -5.16 22.67
N LEU A 150 -10.61 -6.16 21.77
CA LEU A 150 -11.84 -6.72 21.20
C LEU A 150 -12.73 -7.43 22.23
N ASN A 151 -12.17 -7.92 23.32
CA ASN A 151 -12.93 -8.57 24.40
C ASN A 151 -13.42 -7.58 25.48
N GLY A 152 -13.34 -6.28 25.23
CA GLY A 152 -13.74 -5.24 26.18
C GLY A 152 -12.69 -4.94 27.25
N GLY A 153 -11.42 -5.29 27.00
CA GLY A 153 -10.30 -4.84 27.80
C GLY A 153 -10.09 -3.34 27.60
N VAL A 154 -10.80 -2.52 28.38
CA VAL A 154 -10.53 -1.08 28.48
C VAL A 154 -9.09 -0.90 28.96
N HIS A 155 -8.29 -0.22 28.15
CA HIS A 155 -7.04 0.36 28.62
C HIS A 155 -7.39 1.44 29.64
N ASN A 156 -7.32 1.10 30.93
CA ASN A 156 -7.10 2.10 31.96
C ASN A 156 -5.65 2.59 31.84
N GLY A 157 -5.47 3.90 31.58
CA GLY A 157 -4.20 4.63 31.60
C GLY A 157 -3.43 4.55 30.28
N PHE A 158 -3.05 5.65 29.62
CA PHE A 158 -2.46 6.86 30.20
C PHE A 158 -3.02 8.16 29.59
N ILE A 159 -3.25 9.13 30.48
CA ILE A 159 -3.22 10.58 30.23
C ILE A 159 -1.78 10.98 29.94
#